data_AF-A0A512DYU8-F1
#
_entry.id   AF-A0A512DYU8-F1
#
_cell.length_a   1.000
_cell.length_b   1.000
_cell.length_c   1.000
_cell.angle_alpha   90.00
_cell.angle_beta   90.00
_cell.angle_gamma   90.00
#
_symmetry.space_group_name_H-M   'P 1'
#
loop_
_entity.id
_entity.type
_entity.pdbx_description
1 polymer ?
#
loop_
_entity_poly.entity_id
_entity_poly.type
_entity_poly.pdbx_seq_one_letter_code
_entity_poly.pdbx_strand_id
1 'polypeptide(L)'
;MDTGEEHVGPLNLGNPGEFTIRELAEAVIRLTGSKSKLVHEPLPADDPKQRRPDITRAGELLDWQPAVQLEEGLTRTIAYFDRLLSTGTGHADARRAAER
;
A
#
# COMPACT_ATOMS: atom_id res chain seq x y z
N MET A 1 -24.61 17.67 0.11
CA MET A 1 -23.48 17.53 -0.81
C MET A 1 -24.06 17.75 -2.19
N ASP A 2 -23.95 18.98 -2.68
CA ASP A 2 -24.46 19.39 -3.98
C ASP A 2 -23.33 19.13 -4.98
N THR A 3 -23.24 17.90 -5.47
CA THR A 3 -22.40 17.60 -6.62
C THR A 3 -23.24 17.97 -7.84
N GLY A 4 -22.91 19.07 -8.51
CA GLY A 4 -23.54 19.43 -9.78
C GLY A 4 -23.56 18.22 -10.72
N GLU A 5 -24.58 18.11 -11.57
CA GLU A 5 -24.76 16.98 -12.49
C GLU A 5 -23.56 16.72 -13.42
N GLU A 6 -22.58 17.64 -13.46
CA GLU A 6 -21.37 17.57 -14.27
C GLU A 6 -20.40 16.43 -13.93
N HIS A 7 -20.47 15.80 -12.75
CA HIS A 7 -19.46 14.83 -12.31
C HIS A 7 -20.04 13.52 -11.74
N VAL A 8 -20.85 12.82 -12.54
CA VAL A 8 -21.41 11.51 -12.19
C VAL A 8 -20.52 10.36 -12.72
N GLY A 9 -20.19 9.40 -11.85
CA GLY A 9 -19.54 8.13 -12.23
C GLY A 9 -18.27 7.80 -11.43
N PRO A 10 -17.70 6.60 -11.61
CA PRO A 10 -16.53 6.17 -10.84
C PRO A 10 -15.27 6.96 -11.23
N LEU A 11 -14.47 7.29 -10.23
CA LEU A 11 -13.13 7.85 -10.38
C LEU A 11 -12.12 6.89 -9.76
N ASN A 12 -11.07 6.54 -10.52
CA ASN A 12 -9.96 5.77 -9.99
C ASN A 12 -9.05 6.69 -9.19
N LEU A 13 -8.76 6.32 -7.94
CA LEU A 13 -7.77 6.97 -7.10
C LEU A 13 -6.71 5.93 -6.73
N GLY A 14 -5.48 6.16 -7.16
CA GLY A 14 -4.37 5.28 -6.85
C GLY A 14 -3.07 5.80 -7.44
N ASN A 15 -1.98 5.06 -7.23
CA ASN A 15 -0.68 5.41 -7.76
C ASN A 15 -0.46 4.69 -9.10
N PRO A 16 -0.22 5.41 -10.22
CA PRO A 16 0.05 4.77 -11.52
C PRO A 16 1.49 4.23 -11.62
N GLY A 17 2.36 4.55 -10.64
CA GLY A 17 3.71 4.00 -10.52
C GLY A 17 3.66 2.50 -10.25
N GLU A 18 3.89 1.72 -11.29
CA GLU A 18 3.86 0.26 -11.26
C GLU A 18 5.18 -0.33 -10.77
N PHE A 19 5.08 -1.37 -9.95
CA PHE A 19 6.20 -2.17 -9.47
C PHE A 19 5.70 -3.58 -9.15
N THR A 20 6.61 -4.53 -9.15
CA THR A 20 6.35 -5.93 -8.83
C THR A 20 6.32 -6.16 -7.32
N ILE A 21 5.67 -7.25 -6.89
CA ILE A 21 5.72 -7.70 -5.48
C ILE A 21 7.16 -8.00 -5.03
N ARG A 22 8.01 -8.46 -5.96
CA ARG A 22 9.44 -8.69 -5.69
C ARG A 22 10.16 -7.39 -5.37
N GLU A 23 9.98 -6.34 -6.17
CA GLU A 23 10.59 -5.02 -5.92
C GLU A 23 10.09 -4.40 -4.62
N LEU A 24 8.80 -4.54 -4.31
CA LEU A 24 8.25 -4.10 -3.03
C LEU A 24 8.92 -4.83 -1.85
N ALA A 25 9.04 -6.15 -1.92
CA ALA A 25 9.65 -6.95 -0.86
C ALA A 25 11.15 -6.63 -0.68
N GLU A 26 11.87 -6.44 -1.80
CA GLU A 26 13.27 -6.00 -1.79
C GLU A 26 13.42 -4.60 -1.18
N ALA A 27 12.54 -3.66 -1.51
CA ALA A 27 12.54 -2.32 -0.93
C ALA A 27 12.31 -2.36 0.59
N VAL A 28 11.36 -3.18 1.07
CA VAL A 28 11.10 -3.35 2.50
C VAL A 28 12.33 -3.92 3.22
N ILE A 29 12.96 -4.98 2.68
CA ILE A 29 14.18 -5.57 3.28
C ILE A 29 15.29 -4.52 3.35
N ARG A 30 15.52 -3.78 2.25
CA ARG A 30 16.55 -2.75 2.15
C ARG A 30 16.33 -1.63 3.16
N LEU A 31 15.11 -1.07 3.20
CA LEU A 31 14.76 0.08 4.05
C LEU A 31 14.74 -0.26 5.54
N THR A 32 14.42 -1.52 5.89
CA THR A 32 14.42 -1.98 7.28
C THR A 32 15.78 -2.53 7.75
N GLY A 33 16.73 -2.77 6.84
CA GLY A 33 17.98 -3.48 7.15
C GLY A 33 17.75 -4.93 7.61
N SER A 34 16.61 -5.53 7.24
CA SER A 34 16.23 -6.87 7.69
C SER A 34 17.13 -7.96 7.10
N LYS A 35 17.29 -9.07 7.85
CA LYS A 35 17.95 -10.30 7.39
C LYS A 35 16.98 -11.31 6.78
N SER A 36 15.70 -10.94 6.62
CA SER A 36 14.69 -11.80 6.02
C SER A 36 15.09 -12.26 4.62
N LYS A 37 14.75 -13.50 4.28
CA LYS A 37 14.95 -14.07 2.95
C LYS A 37 13.64 -14.05 2.17
N LEU A 38 13.71 -13.78 0.87
CA LEU A 38 12.55 -13.94 -0.01
C LEU A 38 12.31 -15.42 -0.28
N VAL A 39 11.05 -15.83 -0.13
CA VAL A 39 10.55 -17.17 -0.46
C VAL A 39 9.48 -17.01 -1.54
N HIS A 40 9.52 -17.87 -2.56
CA HIS A 40 8.56 -17.86 -3.66
C HIS A 40 7.51 -18.93 -3.40
N GLU A 41 6.25 -18.51 -3.34
CA GLU A 41 5.10 -19.39 -3.19
C GLU A 41 4.21 -19.29 -4.44
N PRO A 42 3.37 -20.30 -4.72
CA PRO A 42 2.41 -20.23 -5.81
C PRO A 42 1.46 -19.02 -5.67
N LEU A 43 1.15 -18.39 -6.80
CA LEU A 43 0.16 -17.31 -6.85
C LEU A 43 -1.24 -17.87 -6.53
N PRO A 44 -2.03 -17.24 -5.65
CA PRO A 44 -3.44 -17.57 -5.47
C PRO A 44 -4.21 -17.50 -6.80
N ALA A 45 -5.18 -18.38 -7.00
CA ALA A 45 -5.91 -18.49 -8.28
C ALA A 45 -6.61 -17.19 -8.70
N ASP A 46 -7.12 -16.43 -7.72
CA ASP A 46 -7.91 -15.22 -7.94
C ASP A 46 -7.08 -13.93 -7.86
N ASP A 47 -5.75 -14.03 -7.73
CA ASP A 47 -4.90 -12.85 -7.62
C ASP A 47 -4.62 -12.23 -9.00
N PRO A 48 -4.94 -10.94 -9.21
CA PRO A 48 -4.64 -10.26 -10.45
C PRO A 48 -3.12 -10.06 -10.59
N LYS A 49 -2.61 -10.34 -11.79
CA LYS A 49 -1.18 -10.26 -12.11
C LYS A 49 -0.68 -8.83 -12.34
N GLN A 50 -1.60 -7.89 -12.54
CA GLN A 50 -1.27 -6.50 -12.84
C GLN A 50 -2.28 -5.56 -12.17
N ARG A 51 -1.79 -4.46 -11.60
CA ARG A 51 -2.61 -3.39 -11.02
C ARG A 51 -1.95 -2.04 -11.30
N ARG A 52 -2.52 -1.31 -12.26
CA ARG A 52 -2.11 0.07 -12.59
C ARG A 52 -3.36 0.90 -12.90
N PRO A 53 -3.79 1.78 -11.99
CA PRO A 53 -4.98 2.60 -12.20
C PRO A 53 -4.73 3.65 -13.28
N ASP A 54 -5.68 3.83 -14.19
CA ASP A 54 -5.76 5.03 -15.03
C ASP A 54 -6.42 6.15 -14.21
N ILE A 55 -5.64 7.18 -13.90
CA ILE A 55 -6.05 8.32 -13.07
C ILE A 55 -6.29 9.60 -13.89
N THR A 56 -6.36 9.51 -15.23
CA THR A 56 -6.56 10.66 -16.13
C THR A 56 -7.79 11.48 -15.71
N ARG A 57 -8.91 10.81 -15.46
CA ARG A 57 -10.17 11.45 -15.01
C ARG A 57 -10.03 12.15 -13.65
N ALA A 58 -9.22 11.63 -12.74
CA ALA A 58 -9.01 12.26 -11.43
C ALA A 58 -8.15 13.53 -11.56
N GLY A 59 -7.14 13.52 -12.43
CA GLY A 59 -6.35 14.70 -12.77
C GLY A 59 -7.20 15.78 -13.43
N GLU A 60 -8.01 15.43 -14.43
CA GLU A 60 -8.83 16.40 -15.17
C GLU A 60 -9.95 17.03 -14.33
N LEU A 61 -10.62 16.23 -13.48
CA LEU A 61 -11.80 16.69 -12.75
C LEU A 61 -11.47 17.28 -11.37
N LEU A 62 -10.42 16.79 -10.73
CA LEU A 62 -10.11 17.15 -9.33
C LEU A 62 -8.76 17.86 -9.18
N ASP A 63 -8.01 18.07 -10.27
CA ASP A 63 -6.60 18.48 -10.22
C ASP A 63 -5.78 17.58 -9.27
N TRP A 64 -6.14 16.29 -9.23
CA TRP A 64 -5.63 15.35 -8.25
C TRP A 64 -4.57 14.43 -8.85
N GLN A 65 -3.50 14.24 -8.09
CA GLN A 65 -2.48 13.21 -8.34
C GLN A 65 -1.87 12.73 -7.00
N PRO A 66 -1.36 11.48 -6.93
CA PRO A 66 -0.66 11.00 -5.73
C PRO A 66 0.62 11.82 -5.49
N ALA A 67 0.73 12.43 -4.32
CA ALA A 67 1.90 13.23 -3.95
C ALA A 67 3.05 12.42 -3.33
N VAL A 68 2.73 11.26 -2.75
CA VAL A 68 3.70 10.44 -1.99
C VAL A 68 4.14 9.25 -2.83
N GLN A 69 5.45 9.14 -3.06
CA GLN A 69 6.05 8.00 -3.76
C GLN A 69 6.19 6.78 -2.84
N LEU A 70 6.36 5.59 -3.43
CA LEU A 70 6.40 4.32 -2.69
C LEU A 70 7.43 4.36 -1.55
N GLU A 71 8.67 4.73 -1.83
CA GLU A 71 9.78 4.72 -0.85
C GLU A 71 9.55 5.69 0.31
N GLU A 72 8.98 6.87 0.04
CA GLU A 72 8.57 7.82 1.09
C GLU A 72 7.46 7.22 1.96
N GLY A 73 6.42 6.65 1.34
CA GLY A 73 5.33 5.98 2.03
C GLY A 73 5.81 4.81 2.90
N LEU A 74 6.74 3.99 2.38
CA LEU A 74 7.37 2.90 3.11
C LEU A 74 8.17 3.41 4.31
N THR A 75 8.97 4.47 4.14
CA THR A 75 9.75 5.06 5.23
C THR A 75 8.85 5.53 6.38
N ARG A 76 7.75 6.20 6.07
CA ARG A 76 6.75 6.64 7.07
C ARG A 76 6.07 5.45 7.75
N THR A 77 5.76 4.40 6.99
CA THR A 77 5.13 3.17 7.49
C THR A 77 6.07 2.42 8.43
N ILE A 78 7.35 2.29 8.08
CA ILE A 78 8.38 1.65 8.92
C ILE A 78 8.50 2.42 10.25
N ALA A 79 8.61 3.74 10.20
CA ALA A 79 8.70 4.56 11.41
C ALA A 79 7.48 4.42 12.33
N TYR A 80 6.28 4.25 11.75
CA TYR A 80 5.08 3.97 12.53
C TYR A 80 5.19 2.62 13.27
N PHE A 81 5.54 1.54 12.56
CA PHE A 81 5.66 0.22 13.17
C PHE A 81 6.81 0.13 14.19
N ASP A 82 7.92 0.82 13.95
CA ASP A 82 9.03 0.89 14.91
C ASP A 82 8.58 1.52 16.25
N ARG A 83 7.82 2.61 16.20
CA ARG A 83 7.20 3.21 17.40
C ARG A 83 6.18 2.28 18.04
N LEU A 84 5.32 1.65 17.24
CA LEU A 84 4.29 0.75 17.76
C LEU A 84 4.89 -0.45 18.51
N LEU A 85 5.99 -1.00 17.99
CA LEU A 85 6.66 -2.16 18.56
C LEU A 85 7.56 -1.80 19.75
N SER A 86 8.17 -0.62 19.75
CA SER A 86 9.03 -0.15 20.86
C SER A 86 8.24 0.34 22.08
N THR A 87 7.02 0.86 21.90
CA THR A 87 6.21 1.44 22.98
C THR A 87 5.38 0.42 23.76
N GLY A 88 5.45 -0.88 23.44
CA GLY A 88 4.82 -1.96 24.22
C GLY A 88 3.29 -2.03 24.13
N THR A 89 2.62 -1.11 23.44
CA THR A 89 1.14 -1.12 23.26
C THR A 89 0.66 -2.20 22.28
N GLY A 90 1.59 -2.90 21.59
CA GLY A 90 1.29 -3.86 20.52
C GLY A 90 1.03 -5.32 20.93
N HIS A 91 0.66 -5.63 22.18
CA HIS A 91 0.51 -7.03 22.63
C HIS A 91 -0.78 -7.41 23.37
N ALA A 92 -1.85 -6.61 23.29
CA ALA A 92 -3.15 -7.03 23.85
C ALA A 92 -4.00 -7.88 22.88
N ASP A 93 -3.91 -7.67 21.56
CA ASP A 93 -4.91 -8.24 20.63
C ASP A 93 -4.42 -9.35 19.68
N ALA A 94 -3.12 -9.46 19.39
CA ALA A 94 -2.63 -10.44 18.41
C ALA A 94 -2.69 -11.91 18.91
N ARG A 95 -2.82 -12.16 20.22
CA ARG A 95 -2.90 -13.52 20.78
C ARG A 95 -4.32 -14.12 20.78
N ARG A 96 -5.38 -13.34 20.54
CA ARG A 96 -6.77 -13.87 20.57
C ARG A 96 -7.28 -14.43 19.23
N ALA A 97 -6.54 -14.26 18.14
CA ALA A 97 -6.95 -14.73 16.81
C ALA A 97 -6.33 -16.07 16.40
N ALA A 98 -5.32 -16.58 17.11
CA ALA A 98 -4.63 -17.83 16.77
C ALA A 98 -5.13 -19.07 17.56
N GLU A 99 -6.16 -18.91 18.39
CA GLU A 99 -6.75 -19.99 19.21
C GLU A 99 -8.23 -20.25 18.89
N ARG A 100 -8.69 -19.98 17.66
CA ARG A 100 -10.01 -20.43 17.19
C ARG A 100 -9.92 -21.10 15.83
#